data_AF-A0A8J5CP07-F1
#
_entry.id   AF-A0A8J5CP07-F1
#
_cell.length_a   1.000
_cell.length_b   1.000
_cell.length_c   1.000
_cell.angle_alpha   90.00
_cell.angle_beta   90.00
_cell.angle_gamma   90.00
#
_symmetry.space_group_name_H-M   'P 1'
#
loop_
_entity.id
_entity.type
_entity.pdbx_description
1 polymer ?
#
loop_
_entity_poly.entity_id
_entity_poly.type
_entity_poly.pdbx_seq_one_letter_code
_entity_poly.pdbx_strand_id
1 'polypeptide(L)'
;MFRRVPLPREQAALSPNGVDGEDEGEVCVVCFRTLDLYSIGECDHPVCYECSTRMRVLCARNECPICRKEMSKVVFTQEVIPFGTIQTRNMHYERRYAIFFENEVVMRAYDSLLEHMCKDCGDQPIFRNFTHLKEHMRKYHEEFYCELCVDHLKVL
;
A
#
# COMPACT_ATOMS: atom_id res chain seq x y z
N MET A 1 30.69 13.35 -36.04
CA MET A 1 30.18 14.62 -35.46
C MET A 1 28.80 14.28 -34.93
N PHE A 2 28.54 14.10 -33.63
CA PHE A 2 28.69 15.06 -32.53
C PHE A 2 29.35 14.42 -31.29
N ARG A 3 29.90 15.31 -30.46
CA ARG A 3 30.96 15.10 -29.48
C ARG A 3 30.44 14.61 -28.12
N ARG A 4 31.21 13.74 -27.45
CA ARG A 4 31.09 13.48 -26.01
C ARG A 4 31.38 14.76 -25.23
N VAL A 5 30.54 15.11 -24.27
CA VAL A 5 30.80 16.15 -23.27
C VAL A 5 31.20 15.47 -21.95
N PRO A 6 32.36 15.80 -21.33
CA PRO A 6 32.77 15.22 -20.05
C PRO A 6 32.14 15.92 -18.84
N LEU A 7 31.96 15.17 -17.75
CA LEU A 7 31.56 15.67 -16.42
C LEU A 7 32.67 16.53 -15.79
N PRO A 8 32.34 17.60 -15.03
CA PRO A 8 33.28 18.21 -14.10
C PRO A 8 33.36 17.42 -12.78
N ARG A 9 34.59 17.19 -12.32
CA ARG A 9 34.96 16.76 -10.96
C ARG A 9 35.52 17.96 -10.19
N GLU A 10 35.28 18.00 -8.87
CA GLU A 10 36.12 18.49 -7.75
C GLU A 10 35.18 18.89 -6.58
N GLN A 11 35.02 18.13 -5.47
CA GLN A 11 35.88 17.94 -4.26
C GLN A 11 36.17 19.25 -3.51
N ALA A 12 36.06 19.43 -2.18
CA ALA A 12 35.69 18.60 -1.01
C ALA A 12 35.59 19.51 0.25
N ALA A 13 34.85 19.11 1.28
CA ALA A 13 35.12 19.45 2.69
C ALA A 13 34.46 18.42 3.65
N LEU A 14 35.28 17.63 4.35
CA LEU A 14 34.99 16.85 5.58
C LEU A 14 35.18 17.79 6.79
N SER A 15 34.65 17.68 8.02
CA SER A 15 34.04 16.64 8.90
C SER A 15 33.72 17.37 10.26
N PRO A 16 33.37 16.73 11.42
CA PRO A 16 32.59 15.53 11.76
C PRO A 16 31.54 15.73 12.91
N ASN A 17 30.84 14.64 13.24
CA ASN A 17 30.08 14.30 14.47
C ASN A 17 28.56 14.61 14.57
N GLY A 18 27.80 13.53 14.74
CA GLY A 18 26.64 13.49 15.65
C GLY A 18 25.44 12.73 15.10
N VAL A 19 25.43 11.42 15.35
CA VAL A 19 24.34 10.42 15.27
C VAL A 19 22.94 10.91 14.87
N ASP A 20 22.36 10.30 13.84
CA ASP A 20 20.95 9.91 13.83
C ASP A 20 20.90 8.57 13.08
N GLY A 21 20.49 7.52 13.79
CA GLY A 21 20.31 6.20 13.19
C GLY A 21 19.23 6.28 12.13
N GLU A 22 19.59 6.06 10.88
CA GLU A 22 18.64 5.91 9.78
C GLU A 22 17.86 4.61 10.04
N ASP A 23 16.67 4.74 10.63
CA ASP A 23 15.63 3.73 10.55
C ASP A 23 15.24 3.64 9.07
N GLU A 24 16.00 2.84 8.31
CA GLU A 24 15.61 2.42 6.97
C GLU A 24 14.38 1.53 7.13
N GLY A 25 13.21 2.16 7.29
CA GLY A 25 11.94 1.48 7.55
C GLY A 25 11.72 0.32 6.57
N GLU A 26 11.18 -0.79 7.09
CA GLU A 26 11.06 -2.02 6.31
C GLU A 26 10.27 -1.79 5.01
N VAL A 27 10.68 -2.45 3.92
CA VAL A 27 10.05 -2.31 2.60
C VAL A 27 9.25 -3.55 2.24
N CYS A 28 8.08 -3.35 1.63
CA CYS A 28 7.27 -4.44 1.14
C CYS A 28 7.96 -5.14 -0.03
N VAL A 29 8.24 -6.44 0.08
CA VAL A 29 8.87 -7.23 -1.00
C VAL A 29 8.00 -7.38 -2.27
N VAL A 30 6.72 -7.01 -2.19
CA VAL A 30 5.77 -7.11 -3.32
C VAL A 30 5.71 -5.83 -4.14
N CYS A 31 5.70 -4.66 -3.48
CA CYS A 31 5.54 -3.37 -4.14
C CYS A 31 6.70 -2.38 -3.89
N PHE A 32 7.70 -2.77 -3.11
CA PHE A 32 8.90 -2.01 -2.78
C PHE A 32 8.64 -0.63 -2.16
N ARG A 33 7.49 -0.46 -1.50
CA ARG A 33 7.15 0.73 -0.69
C ARG A 33 7.39 0.47 0.79
N THR A 34 7.68 1.52 1.54
CA THR A 34 7.84 1.49 3.00
C THR A 34 6.59 0.93 3.70
N LEU A 35 6.80 0.18 4.77
CA LEU A 35 5.77 -0.50 5.55
C LEU A 35 5.42 0.28 6.82
N ASP A 36 4.24 0.89 6.81
CA ASP A 36 3.62 1.42 8.04
C ASP A 36 2.60 0.44 8.64
N LEU A 37 2.04 -0.44 7.79
CA LEU A 37 0.99 -1.39 8.12
C LEU A 37 1.20 -2.71 7.39
N TYR A 38 1.08 -3.78 8.15
CA TYR A 38 1.33 -5.14 7.73
C TYR A 38 0.02 -5.91 7.60
N SER A 39 0.05 -6.97 6.81
CA SER A 39 -0.98 -8.00 6.70
C SER A 39 -0.33 -9.34 7.02
N ILE A 40 -0.63 -9.88 8.19
CA ILE A 40 -0.12 -11.18 8.64
C ILE A 40 -1.22 -12.23 8.50
N GLY A 41 -0.85 -13.42 8.07
CA GLY A 41 -1.74 -14.58 8.14
C GLY A 41 -1.00 -15.82 8.62
N GLU A 42 -1.68 -16.97 8.69
CA GLU A 42 -1.15 -18.30 9.11
C GLU A 42 0.11 -18.85 8.40
N CYS A 43 0.73 -18.11 7.48
CA CYS A 43 2.01 -18.44 6.86
C CYS A 43 3.14 -17.53 7.35
N ASP A 44 2.84 -16.59 8.25
CA ASP A 44 3.76 -15.64 8.90
C ASP A 44 4.60 -14.75 7.96
N HIS A 45 4.29 -14.73 6.65
CA HIS A 45 4.92 -13.81 5.72
C HIS A 45 4.33 -12.40 5.84
N PRO A 46 5.12 -11.38 6.23
CA PRO A 46 4.65 -10.00 6.26
C PRO A 46 4.51 -9.44 4.85
N VAL A 47 3.37 -8.80 4.59
CA VAL A 47 3.08 -8.10 3.33
C VAL A 47 2.42 -6.77 3.68
N CYS A 48 2.64 -5.69 2.92
CA CYS A 48 1.91 -4.45 3.21
C CYS A 48 0.39 -4.65 3.09
N TYR A 49 -0.36 -3.95 3.94
CA TYR A 49 -1.83 -4.03 3.94
C TYR A 49 -2.42 -3.66 2.57
N GLU A 50 -1.81 -2.76 1.81
CA GLU A 50 -2.28 -2.37 0.48
C GLU A 50 -2.16 -3.50 -0.55
N CYS A 51 -1.04 -4.24 -0.54
CA CYS A 51 -0.86 -5.38 -1.43
C CYS A 51 -1.84 -6.51 -1.09
N SER A 52 -2.03 -6.77 0.21
CA SER A 52 -3.02 -7.73 0.69
C SER A 52 -4.45 -7.31 0.28
N THR A 53 -4.78 -6.03 0.45
CA THR A 53 -6.08 -5.46 0.06
C THR A 53 -6.30 -5.59 -1.45
N ARG A 54 -5.32 -5.22 -2.28
CA ARG A 54 -5.43 -5.37 -3.74
C ARG A 54 -5.72 -6.82 -4.13
N MET A 55 -5.01 -7.77 -3.53
CA MET A 55 -5.19 -9.20 -3.84
C MET A 55 -6.56 -9.72 -3.40
N ARG A 56 -6.96 -9.44 -2.15
CA ARG A 56 -8.21 -9.95 -1.58
C ARG A 56 -9.45 -9.26 -2.13
N VAL A 57 -9.41 -7.92 -2.17
CA VAL A 57 -10.58 -7.08 -2.48
C VAL A 57 -10.74 -6.92 -3.98
N LEU A 58 -9.69 -6.50 -4.69
CA LEU A 58 -9.82 -6.17 -6.10
C LEU A 58 -9.61 -7.36 -7.04
N CYS A 59 -8.66 -8.23 -6.71
CA CYS A 59 -8.36 -9.42 -7.52
C CYS A 59 -9.16 -10.66 -7.10
N ALA A 60 -9.90 -10.60 -5.98
CA ALA A 60 -10.65 -11.71 -5.40
C ALA A 60 -9.80 -12.98 -5.18
N ARG A 61 -8.55 -12.82 -4.75
CA ARG A 61 -7.61 -13.91 -4.43
C ARG A 61 -7.14 -13.82 -2.99
N ASN A 62 -7.36 -14.88 -2.23
CA ASN A 62 -7.01 -14.98 -0.81
C ASN A 62 -5.64 -15.64 -0.57
N GLU A 63 -4.79 -15.69 -1.58
CA GLU A 63 -3.45 -16.30 -1.48
C GLU A 63 -2.43 -15.30 -0.92
N CYS A 64 -1.46 -15.79 -0.16
CA CYS A 64 -0.29 -15.01 0.21
C CYS A 64 0.50 -14.64 -1.05
N PRO A 65 0.80 -13.35 -1.31
CA PRO A 65 1.59 -12.94 -2.46
C PRO A 65 3.02 -13.50 -2.51
N ILE A 66 3.56 -13.92 -1.36
CA ILE A 66 4.93 -14.43 -1.23
C ILE A 66 4.97 -15.94 -1.48
N CYS A 67 4.20 -16.72 -0.72
CA CYS A 67 4.27 -18.19 -0.78
C CYS A 67 3.10 -18.87 -1.50
N ARG A 68 2.10 -18.10 -1.93
CA ARG A 68 0.88 -18.58 -2.62
C ARG A 68 -0.01 -19.53 -1.80
N LYS A 69 0.26 -19.70 -0.51
CA LYS A 69 -0.67 -20.42 0.39
C LYS A 69 -2.01 -19.70 0.41
N GLU A 70 -3.11 -20.44 0.29
CA GLU A 70 -4.45 -19.89 0.48
C GLU A 70 -4.70 -19.59 1.96
N MET A 71 -5.22 -18.40 2.24
CA MET A 71 -5.33 -17.86 3.60
C MET A 71 -6.78 -17.53 3.91
N SER A 72 -7.38 -18.33 4.79
CA SER A 72 -8.78 -18.17 5.20
C SER A 72 -9.08 -16.81 5.83
N LYS A 73 -8.09 -16.22 6.51
CA LYS A 73 -8.16 -14.88 7.12
C LYS A 73 -6.75 -14.27 7.21
N VAL A 74 -6.72 -12.95 7.32
CA VAL A 74 -5.52 -12.17 7.65
C VAL A 74 -5.83 -11.17 8.74
N VAL A 75 -4.79 -10.67 9.38
CA VAL A 75 -4.84 -9.60 10.37
C VAL A 75 -3.99 -8.45 9.87
N PHE A 76 -4.56 -7.25 9.84
CA PHE A 76 -3.80 -6.03 9.59
C PHE A 76 -3.33 -5.43 10.90
N THR A 77 -2.03 -5.14 10.98
CA THR A 77 -1.33 -4.72 12.20
C THR A 77 -0.29 -3.64 11.91
N GLN A 78 0.11 -2.90 12.94
CA GLN A 78 1.20 -1.91 12.87
C GLN A 78 2.59 -2.53 13.07
N GLU A 79 2.65 -3.74 13.61
CA GLU A 79 3.90 -4.48 13.85
C GLU A 79 3.83 -5.89 13.25
N VAL A 80 5.00 -6.47 12.94
CA VAL A 80 5.11 -7.86 12.51
C VAL A 80 5.00 -8.78 13.72
N ILE A 81 3.81 -9.36 13.92
CA ILE A 81 3.51 -10.26 15.04
C ILE A 81 3.19 -11.65 14.47
N PRO A 82 3.76 -12.75 15.02
CA PRO A 82 3.42 -14.09 14.59
C PRO A 82 1.92 -14.35 14.68
N PHE A 83 1.32 -14.89 13.63
CA PHE A 83 -0.13 -15.04 13.52
C PHE A 83 -0.73 -15.85 14.68
N GLY A 84 -0.01 -16.87 15.15
CA GLY A 84 -0.45 -17.74 16.25
C GLY A 84 -0.60 -17.03 17.60
N THR A 85 0.01 -15.86 17.80
CA THR A 85 -0.07 -15.10 19.07
C THR A 85 -1.18 -14.04 19.05
N ILE A 86 -1.72 -13.72 17.87
CA ILE A 86 -2.72 -12.66 17.69
C ILE A 86 -4.09 -13.10 18.23
N GLN A 87 -4.66 -12.30 19.13
CA GLN A 87 -5.99 -12.54 19.69
C GLN A 87 -7.08 -11.76 18.95
N THR A 88 -7.85 -12.44 18.10
CA THR A 88 -8.85 -11.79 17.23
C THR A 88 -10.21 -11.52 17.87
N ARG A 89 -10.44 -11.91 19.14
CA ARG A 89 -11.77 -11.90 19.77
C ARG A 89 -12.42 -10.51 19.82
N ASN A 90 -11.63 -9.47 20.05
CA ASN A 90 -12.10 -8.10 20.24
C ASN A 90 -11.75 -7.18 19.06
N MET A 91 -11.29 -7.75 17.95
CA MET A 91 -10.84 -6.99 16.77
C MET A 91 -12.02 -6.70 15.84
N HIS A 92 -11.96 -5.56 15.14
CA HIS A 92 -12.91 -5.29 14.05
C HIS A 92 -12.69 -6.31 12.92
N TYR A 93 -13.78 -6.74 12.28
CA TYR A 93 -13.73 -7.78 11.27
C TYR A 93 -14.54 -7.42 10.02
N GLU A 94 -13.84 -7.22 8.90
CA GLU A 94 -14.46 -7.12 7.58
C GLU A 94 -14.73 -8.52 7.04
N ARG A 95 -16.00 -8.92 7.16
CA ARG A 95 -16.48 -10.27 6.86
C ARG A 95 -16.33 -10.65 5.39
N ARG A 96 -16.47 -9.69 4.46
CA ARG A 96 -16.47 -9.98 3.02
C ARG A 96 -15.12 -10.46 2.52
N TYR A 97 -14.04 -9.98 3.12
CA TYR A 97 -12.66 -10.25 2.69
C TYR A 97 -11.82 -11.00 3.73
N ALA A 98 -12.48 -11.36 4.85
CA ALA A 98 -11.88 -12.06 5.99
C ALA A 98 -10.64 -11.35 6.56
N ILE A 99 -10.79 -10.04 6.85
CA ILE A 99 -9.73 -9.19 7.36
C ILE A 99 -10.08 -8.75 8.78
N PHE A 100 -9.17 -9.02 9.73
CA PHE A 100 -9.22 -8.45 11.06
C PHE A 100 -8.34 -7.20 11.14
N PHE A 101 -8.76 -6.19 11.90
CA PHE A 101 -7.98 -4.97 12.11
C PHE A 101 -7.57 -4.85 13.57
N GLU A 102 -6.27 -4.63 13.81
CA GLU A 102 -5.69 -4.44 15.15
C GLU A 102 -6.45 -3.40 15.96
N ASN A 103 -6.76 -2.27 15.33
CA ASN A 103 -7.44 -1.15 15.94
C ASN A 103 -8.15 -0.28 14.88
N GLU A 104 -8.86 0.75 15.33
CA GLU A 104 -9.59 1.68 14.46
C GLU A 104 -8.68 2.50 13.53
N VAL A 105 -7.40 2.68 13.86
CA VAL A 105 -6.45 3.38 12.97
C VAL A 105 -6.19 2.53 11.73
N VAL A 106 -5.91 1.24 11.92
CA VAL A 106 -5.70 0.29 10.82
C VAL A 106 -6.96 0.11 9.97
N MET A 107 -8.14 0.05 10.61
CA MET A 107 -9.42 -0.03 9.89
C MET A 107 -9.65 1.21 9.01
N ARG A 108 -9.43 2.41 9.55
CA ARG A 108 -9.59 3.66 8.78
C ARG A 108 -8.60 3.77 7.62
N ALA A 109 -7.36 3.30 7.80
CA ALA A 109 -6.38 3.25 6.72
C ALA A 109 -6.85 2.32 5.57
N TYR A 110 -7.41 1.16 5.92
CA TYR A 110 -8.02 0.25 4.96
C TYR A 110 -9.24 0.87 4.26
N ASP A 111 -10.14 1.52 4.99
CA ASP A 111 -11.33 2.16 4.41
C ASP A 111 -10.92 3.29 3.44
N SER A 112 -9.99 4.15 3.84
CA SER A 112 -9.46 5.23 3.01
C SER A 112 -8.79 4.74 1.73
N LEU A 113 -8.11 3.59 1.80
CA LEU A 113 -7.52 2.94 0.61
C LEU A 113 -8.56 2.55 -0.44
N LEU A 114 -9.81 2.28 -0.03
CA LEU A 114 -10.90 1.88 -0.93
C LEU A 114 -11.75 3.07 -1.40
N GLU A 115 -11.54 4.26 -0.85
CA GLU A 115 -12.27 5.46 -1.25
C GLU A 115 -11.84 5.94 -2.63
N HIS A 116 -12.82 6.36 -3.44
CA HIS A 116 -12.53 7.01 -4.71
C HIS A 116 -12.27 8.49 -4.49
N MET A 117 -11.08 8.80 -3.97
CA MET A 117 -10.68 10.15 -3.61
C MET A 117 -9.76 10.77 -4.66
N CYS A 118 -9.95 12.05 -4.97
CA CYS A 118 -8.96 12.80 -5.74
C CYS A 118 -7.81 13.25 -4.84
N LYS A 119 -6.56 12.94 -5.21
CA LYS A 119 -5.36 13.31 -4.44
C LYS A 119 -4.77 14.66 -4.84
N ASP A 120 -5.19 15.22 -5.97
CA ASP A 120 -4.64 16.47 -6.53
C ASP A 120 -5.43 17.71 -6.09
N CYS A 121 -6.70 17.51 -5.71
CA CYS A 121 -7.52 18.54 -5.12
C CYS A 121 -7.15 18.74 -3.65
N GLY A 122 -6.99 19.99 -3.22
CA GLY A 122 -6.60 20.32 -1.84
C GLY A 122 -7.64 19.94 -0.78
N ASP A 123 -8.92 19.85 -1.16
CA ASP A 123 -10.03 19.39 -0.32
C ASP A 123 -10.29 17.89 -0.39
N GLN A 124 -9.54 17.16 -1.23
CA GLN A 124 -9.59 15.70 -1.40
C GLN A 124 -11.03 15.13 -1.48
N PRO A 125 -11.83 15.55 -2.48
CA PRO A 125 -13.21 15.12 -2.60
C PRO A 125 -13.30 13.61 -2.82
N ILE A 126 -14.19 12.96 -2.08
CA ILE A 126 -14.52 11.53 -2.20
C ILE A 126 -15.72 11.36 -3.13
N PHE A 127 -15.58 10.51 -4.12
CA PHE A 127 -16.60 10.20 -5.12
C PHE A 127 -17.31 8.88 -4.81
N ARG A 128 -18.59 8.80 -5.21
CA ARG A 128 -19.42 7.60 -4.97
C ARG A 128 -18.93 6.33 -5.68
N ASN A 129 -18.21 6.48 -6.79
CA ASN A 129 -17.71 5.39 -7.60
C ASN A 129 -16.53 5.86 -8.46
N PHE A 130 -15.75 4.90 -8.97
CA PHE A 130 -14.59 5.18 -9.80
C PHE A 130 -14.91 5.97 -11.07
N THR A 131 -16.10 5.77 -11.69
CA THR A 131 -16.52 6.52 -12.88
C THR A 131 -16.57 8.02 -12.61
N HIS A 132 -17.11 8.43 -11.47
CA HIS A 132 -17.19 9.84 -11.09
C HIS A 132 -15.81 10.44 -10.81
N LEU A 133 -14.92 9.70 -10.13
CA LEU A 133 -13.54 10.13 -9.93
C LEU A 133 -12.83 10.29 -11.28
N LYS A 134 -12.97 9.33 -12.19
CA LYS A 134 -12.38 9.37 -13.53
C LYS A 134 -12.87 10.56 -14.36
N GLU A 135 -14.16 10.89 -14.29
CA GLU A 135 -14.71 12.07 -14.94
C GLU A 135 -14.15 13.36 -14.35
N HIS A 136 -13.99 13.41 -13.02
CA HIS A 136 -13.38 14.53 -12.33
C HIS A 136 -11.91 14.72 -12.74
N MET A 137 -11.10 13.66 -12.72
CA MET A 137 -9.69 13.72 -13.14
C MET A 137 -9.54 14.25 -14.56
N ARG A 138 -10.35 13.75 -15.49
CA ARG A 138 -10.35 14.23 -16.87
C ARG A 138 -10.71 15.71 -17.00
N LYS A 139 -11.71 16.17 -16.22
CA LYS A 139 -12.27 17.52 -16.36
C LYS A 139 -11.44 18.60 -15.66
N TYR A 140 -10.86 18.28 -14.51
CA TYR A 140 -10.20 19.27 -13.64
C TYR A 140 -8.69 19.15 -13.60
N HIS A 141 -8.13 17.97 -13.93
CA HIS A 141 -6.70 17.70 -13.87
C HIS A 141 -6.10 17.33 -15.24
N GLU A 142 -6.92 17.18 -16.28
CA GLU A 142 -6.52 16.71 -17.61
C GLU A 142 -5.75 15.37 -17.57
N GLU A 143 -5.99 14.57 -16.53
CA GLU A 143 -5.41 13.26 -16.33
C GLU A 143 -6.39 12.16 -16.72
N PHE A 144 -5.87 11.07 -17.28
CA PHE A 144 -6.66 9.99 -17.83
C PHE A 144 -6.19 8.64 -17.27
N TYR A 145 -7.13 7.86 -16.75
CA TYR A 145 -6.88 6.47 -16.42
C TYR A 145 -6.81 5.62 -17.69
N CYS A 146 -5.82 4.74 -17.77
CA CYS A 146 -5.74 3.74 -18.84
C CYS A 146 -6.85 2.70 -18.68
N GLU A 147 -7.76 2.61 -19.65
CA GLU A 147 -8.88 1.66 -19.64
C GLU A 147 -8.41 0.21 -19.47
N LEU A 148 -7.35 -0.17 -20.18
CA LEU A 148 -6.79 -1.53 -20.10
C LEU A 148 -6.31 -1.85 -18.69
N CYS A 149 -5.69 -0.88 -17.99
CA CYS A 149 -5.21 -1.07 -16.62
C CYS A 149 -6.36 -1.13 -15.61
N VAL A 150 -7.37 -0.28 -15.78
CA VAL A 150 -8.56 -0.28 -14.91
C VAL A 150 -9.30 -1.62 -15.01
N ASP A 151 -9.44 -2.13 -16.23
CA ASP A 151 -10.17 -3.37 -16.46
C ASP A 151 -9.40 -4.60 -15.98
N HIS A 152 -8.07 -4.64 -16.18
CA HIS A 152 -7.29 -5.87 -16.03
C HIS A 152 -6.25 -5.85 -14.89
N LEU A 153 -5.74 -4.68 -14.49
CA LEU A 153 -4.70 -4.57 -13.46
C LEU A 153 -5.27 -4.28 -12.06
N LYS A 154 -6.51 -3.76 -11.99
CA LYS A 154 -7.22 -3.49 -10.74
C LYS A 154 -6.37 -2.67 -9.76
N VAL A 155 -6.09 -1.45 -10.16
CA VAL A 155 -5.34 -0.44 -9.39
C VAL A 155 -6.22 0.18 -8.31
N LEU A 156 -5.65 0.35 -7.11
CA LEU A 156 -6.18 1.15 -6.00
C LEU A 156 -5.71 2.60 -6.14
#